data_AF-A0A3B1BFX3-F1
#
_entry.id   AF-A0A3B1BFX3-F1
#
_cell.length_a   1.000
_cell.length_b   1.000
_cell.length_c   1.000
_cell.angle_alpha   90.00
_cell.angle_beta   90.00
_cell.angle_gamma   90.00
#
_symmetry.space_group_name_H-M   'P 1'
#
loop_
_entity.id
_entity.type
_entity.pdbx_description
1 polymer ?
#
loop_
_entity_poly.entity_id
_entity_poly.type
_entity_poly.pdbx_seq_one_letter_code
_entity_poly.pdbx_strand_id
1 'polypeptide(L)'
;MDISERIGDHNLDNLPNKTQATGFVTLTNKLANNDWRSEVNIPLLYNTEAIERKVELGDYLVGWQRKSFQTQLGHHAIAADNLIMSGFQRRGLSASYALPGNNTLLTGFAMRGSQVSGFERGLGLGDSTDRIQGGMVTTYPVQTEGKTENEDTHHSNHE
;
A
#
# COMPACT_ATOMS: atom_id res chain seq x y z
N MET A 1 -3.26 12.80 19.48
CA MET A 1 -4.21 13.93 19.52
C MET A 1 -3.52 15.01 20.30
N ASP A 2 -3.32 16.15 19.69
CA ASP A 2 -2.67 17.29 20.32
C ASP A 2 -3.67 18.45 20.36
N ILE A 3 -3.78 19.10 21.51
CA ILE A 3 -4.66 20.23 21.75
C ILE A 3 -3.81 21.31 22.38
N SER A 4 -3.71 22.45 21.70
CA SER A 4 -2.97 23.62 22.19
C SER A 4 -3.93 24.80 22.32
N GLU A 5 -3.95 25.43 23.50
CA GLU A 5 -4.75 26.61 23.81
C GLU A 5 -3.81 27.73 24.26
N ARG A 6 -3.82 28.87 23.55
CA ARG A 6 -2.92 29.98 23.84
C ARG A 6 -3.51 30.87 24.94
N ILE A 7 -2.86 30.90 26.11
CA ILE A 7 -3.20 31.80 27.22
C ILE A 7 -2.39 33.10 27.06
N GLY A 8 -2.91 34.08 26.32
CA GLY A 8 -2.25 35.37 26.15
C GLY A 8 -2.99 36.28 25.18
N ASP A 9 -3.91 37.10 25.72
CA ASP A 9 -4.73 38.04 24.96
C ASP A 9 -4.63 39.44 25.57
N HIS A 10 -3.76 40.29 25.05
CA HIS A 10 -3.93 41.74 25.11
C HIS A 10 -3.35 42.36 23.81
N ASN A 11 -4.17 43.10 23.05
CA ASN A 11 -3.81 43.94 21.88
C ASN A 11 -3.43 43.25 20.54
N LEU A 12 -4.13 42.19 20.11
CA LEU A 12 -4.00 41.71 18.72
C LEU A 12 -5.39 41.57 18.08
N ASP A 13 -5.82 42.62 17.36
CA ASP A 13 -6.99 42.55 16.50
C ASP A 13 -6.66 41.65 15.30
N ASN A 14 -7.49 40.62 15.09
CA ASN A 14 -7.39 39.60 14.04
C ASN A 14 -6.52 38.36 14.39
N LEU A 15 -6.87 37.68 15.49
CA LEU A 15 -6.28 36.40 15.86
C LEU A 15 -7.08 35.22 15.25
N PRO A 16 -6.43 34.24 14.60
CA PRO A 16 -7.06 32.99 14.19
C PRO A 16 -7.60 32.21 15.41
N ASN A 17 -8.58 31.34 15.16
CA ASN A 17 -9.42 30.69 16.17
C ASN A 17 -8.61 30.01 17.31
N LYS A 18 -9.04 30.18 18.56
CA LYS A 18 -8.26 29.92 19.79
C LYS A 18 -8.02 28.46 20.15
N THR A 19 -8.68 27.53 19.47
CA THR A 19 -8.56 26.10 19.72
C THR A 19 -8.01 25.42 18.48
N GLN A 20 -6.77 24.94 18.58
CA GLN A 20 -6.13 24.15 17.55
C GLN A 20 -6.13 22.69 17.99
N ALA A 21 -6.65 21.82 17.13
CA ALA A 21 -6.69 20.38 17.36
C ALA A 21 -6.19 19.67 16.11
N THR A 22 -5.12 18.91 16.26
CA THR A 22 -4.65 17.98 15.24
C THR A 22 -4.85 16.55 15.70
N GLY A 23 -5.38 15.74 14.79
CA GLY A 23 -5.80 14.38 15.09
C GLY A 23 -5.47 13.44 13.94
N PHE A 24 -5.24 12.17 14.30
CA PHE A 24 -5.07 11.09 13.35
C PHE A 24 -5.86 9.89 13.86
N VAL A 25 -6.64 9.29 12.97
CA VAL A 25 -7.41 8.07 13.24
C VAL A 25 -7.18 7.11 12.10
N THR A 26 -6.89 5.84 12.38
CA THR A 26 -6.83 4.80 11.35
C THR A 26 -7.95 3.80 11.54
N LEU A 27 -8.76 3.62 10.51
CA LEU A 27 -9.67 2.49 10.42
C LEU A 27 -8.94 1.31 9.79
N THR A 28 -8.72 0.24 10.56
CA THR A 28 -8.14 -1.01 10.06
C THR A 28 -9.13 -2.16 10.25
N ASN A 29 -9.34 -2.93 9.20
CA ASN A 29 -10.13 -4.16 9.25
C ASN A 29 -9.39 -5.28 8.51
N LYS A 30 -9.29 -6.45 9.12
CA LYS A 30 -8.73 -7.65 8.50
C LYS A 30 -9.69 -8.80 8.73
N LEU A 31 -10.16 -9.41 7.65
CA LEU A 31 -11.01 -10.58 7.69
C LEU A 31 -10.34 -11.68 6.87
N ALA A 32 -10.31 -12.89 7.39
CA ALA A 32 -9.76 -14.03 6.68
C ALA A 32 -10.56 -15.29 6.98
N ASN A 33 -10.68 -16.13 5.97
CA ASN A 33 -11.14 -17.51 6.04
C ASN A 33 -10.15 -18.36 5.22
N ASN A 34 -10.34 -19.68 5.18
CA ASN A 34 -9.43 -20.62 4.52
C ASN A 34 -9.16 -20.26 3.05
N ASP A 35 -10.17 -19.74 2.35
CA ASP A 35 -10.08 -19.47 0.92
C ASP A 35 -9.92 -17.99 0.56
N TRP A 36 -10.21 -17.06 1.48
CA TRP A 36 -10.23 -15.63 1.18
C TRP A 36 -9.69 -14.76 2.32
N ARG A 37 -9.11 -13.62 1.96
CA ARG A 37 -8.67 -12.58 2.87
C ARG A 37 -9.12 -11.22 2.35
N SER A 38 -9.53 -10.35 3.26
CA SER A 38 -9.83 -8.95 3.00
C SER A 38 -9.05 -8.09 3.99
N GLU A 39 -8.54 -6.97 3.50
CA GLU A 39 -7.85 -5.97 4.31
C GLU A 39 -8.34 -4.58 3.93
N VAL A 40 -8.61 -3.76 4.92
CA VAL A 40 -8.95 -2.35 4.78
C VAL A 40 -8.06 -1.58 5.72
N ASN A 41 -7.39 -0.55 5.21
CA ASN A 41 -6.62 0.41 5.98
C ASN A 41 -6.94 1.81 5.46
N ILE A 42 -7.52 2.65 6.32
CA ILE A 42 -7.99 3.99 5.95
C ILE A 42 -7.52 4.97 7.05
N PRO A 43 -6.39 5.67 6.83
CA PRO A 43 -5.96 6.75 7.70
C PRO A 43 -6.72 8.05 7.43
N LEU A 44 -7.20 8.69 8.48
CA LEU A 44 -7.88 9.98 8.47
C LEU A 44 -7.06 10.97 9.30
N LEU A 45 -6.78 12.12 8.70
CA LEU A 45 -6.11 13.25 9.33
C LEU A 45 -7.13 14.36 9.57
N TYR A 46 -7.05 14.96 10.74
CA TYR A 46 -7.87 16.10 11.12
C TYR A 46 -6.96 17.27 11.46
N ASN A 47 -7.16 18.40 10.78
CA ASN A 47 -6.43 19.63 11.06
C ASN A 47 -7.37 20.84 11.07
N THR A 48 -7.32 21.64 12.15
CA THR A 48 -8.07 22.89 12.32
C THR A 48 -7.24 24.15 12.07
N GLU A 49 -5.94 24.03 11.79
CA GLU A 49 -5.04 25.15 11.47
C GLU A 49 -5.26 25.70 10.04
N ALA A 50 -5.84 24.89 9.15
CA ALA A 50 -6.24 25.35 7.84
C ALA A 50 -7.44 26.32 7.98
N ILE A 51 -7.46 27.35 7.13
CA ILE A 51 -8.52 28.39 7.07
C ILE A 51 -9.92 27.75 6.99
N GLU A 52 -10.01 26.52 6.45
CA GLU A 52 -11.17 25.65 6.50
C GLU A 52 -10.87 24.39 7.31
N ARG A 53 -11.76 24.01 8.24
CA ARG A 53 -11.70 22.74 8.95
C ARG A 53 -11.70 21.59 7.94
N LYS A 54 -10.59 20.89 7.80
CA LYS A 54 -10.43 19.87 6.76
C LYS A 54 -10.14 18.51 7.38
N VAL A 55 -11.00 17.54 7.04
CA VAL A 55 -10.67 16.13 7.20
C VAL A 55 -9.96 15.71 5.92
N GLU A 56 -8.74 15.21 6.05
CA GLU A 56 -7.96 14.70 4.93
C GLU A 56 -7.84 13.19 5.01
N LEU A 57 -8.07 12.53 3.86
CA LEU A 57 -7.82 11.12 3.68
C LEU A 57 -6.35 10.91 3.33
N GLY A 58 -5.65 10.12 4.15
CA GLY A 58 -4.28 9.70 3.86
C GLY A 58 -4.21 8.53 2.89
N ASP A 59 -3.05 7.86 2.87
CA ASP A 59 -2.82 6.70 2.02
C ASP A 59 -3.64 5.50 2.48
N TYR A 60 -4.79 5.28 1.85
CA TYR A 60 -5.67 4.16 2.14
C TYR A 60 -5.41 2.95 1.22
N LEU A 61 -5.69 1.75 1.72
CA LEU A 61 -5.61 0.49 0.99
C LEU A 61 -6.85 -0.36 1.26
N VAL A 62 -7.43 -0.91 0.20
CA VAL A 62 -8.46 -1.95 0.27
C VAL A 62 -7.98 -3.13 -0.57
N GLY A 63 -7.74 -4.26 0.09
CA GLY A 63 -7.25 -5.48 -0.52
C GLY A 63 -8.25 -6.62 -0.40
N TRP A 64 -8.38 -7.42 -1.44
CA TRP A 64 -9.10 -8.68 -1.41
C TRP A 64 -8.28 -9.77 -2.07
N GLN A 65 -8.28 -10.96 -1.50
CA GLN A 65 -7.55 -12.10 -2.01
C GLN A 65 -8.41 -13.34 -1.89
N ARG A 66 -8.40 -14.18 -2.92
CA ARG A 66 -9.01 -15.50 -2.91
C ARG A 66 -8.16 -16.47 -3.71
N LYS A 67 -7.62 -17.50 -3.03
CA LYS A 67 -6.69 -18.47 -3.62
C LYS A 67 -5.57 -17.77 -4.41
N SER A 68 -5.45 -18.05 -5.71
CA SER A 68 -4.45 -17.47 -6.62
C SER A 68 -4.75 -16.04 -7.06
N PHE A 69 -5.92 -15.49 -6.76
CA PHE A 69 -6.33 -14.16 -7.23
C PHE A 69 -6.24 -13.12 -6.11
N GLN A 70 -5.74 -11.94 -6.44
CA GLN A 70 -5.64 -10.81 -5.51
C GLN A 70 -6.03 -9.51 -6.23
N THR A 71 -6.76 -8.63 -5.55
CA THR A 71 -7.05 -7.27 -6.01
C THR A 71 -6.71 -6.26 -4.91
N GLN A 72 -6.25 -5.08 -5.32
CA GLN A 72 -5.95 -3.98 -4.41
C GLN A 72 -6.44 -2.67 -5.00
N LEU A 73 -7.05 -1.85 -4.17
CA LEU A 73 -7.58 -0.52 -4.49
C LEU A 73 -7.01 0.50 -3.51
N GLY A 74 -6.70 1.69 -3.98
CA GLY A 74 -6.08 2.74 -3.19
C GLY A 74 -4.57 2.74 -3.39
N HIS A 75 -3.82 3.15 -2.37
CA HIS A 75 -2.37 3.28 -2.34
C HIS A 75 -1.77 1.92 -2.06
N HIS A 76 -1.31 1.24 -3.10
CA HIS A 76 -0.75 -0.10 -2.97
C HIS A 76 0.60 -0.20 -3.66
N ALA A 77 1.55 -0.87 -3.01
CA ALA A 77 2.77 -1.27 -3.67
C ALA A 77 2.47 -2.44 -4.62
N ILE A 78 2.37 -2.17 -5.92
CA ILE A 78 2.53 -3.22 -6.93
C ILE A 78 3.90 -3.89 -6.73
N ALA A 79 3.91 -5.20 -6.53
CA ALA A 79 5.08 -5.95 -6.07
C ALA A 79 6.33 -5.75 -6.93
N ALA A 80 7.48 -5.90 -6.25
CA ALA A 80 8.84 -5.51 -6.57
C ALA A 80 9.09 -4.00 -6.47
N ASP A 81 9.98 -3.62 -5.55
CA ASP A 81 10.69 -2.33 -5.54
C ASP A 81 11.53 -2.21 -6.81
N ASN A 82 10.85 -2.09 -7.94
CA ASN A 82 11.46 -1.82 -9.22
C ASN A 82 11.82 -0.34 -9.23
N LEU A 83 13.09 -0.03 -9.48
CA LEU A 83 13.59 1.34 -9.64
C LEU A 83 12.77 2.14 -10.67
N ILE A 84 12.25 1.46 -11.70
CA ILE A 84 11.37 2.04 -12.72
C ILE A 84 10.04 2.53 -12.10
N MET A 85 9.55 1.87 -11.05
CA MET A 85 8.31 2.22 -10.35
C MET A 85 8.56 2.94 -9.01
N SER A 86 9.83 3.27 -8.72
CA SER A 86 10.22 4.06 -7.55
C SER A 86 9.83 5.52 -7.77
N GLY A 87 9.14 6.10 -6.79
CA GLY A 87 8.65 7.50 -6.86
C GLY A 87 7.27 7.68 -7.49
N PHE A 88 6.69 6.67 -8.15
CA PHE A 88 5.29 6.72 -8.56
C PHE A 88 4.39 6.49 -7.34
N GLN A 89 3.51 7.47 -7.07
CA GLN A 89 2.49 7.37 -6.02
C GLN A 89 1.31 6.55 -6.53
N ARG A 90 0.96 5.49 -5.80
CA ARG A 90 0.22 4.35 -6.37
C ARG A 90 -1.26 4.33 -6.00
N ARG A 91 -1.96 5.47 -6.08
CA ARG A 91 -3.42 5.48 -5.90
C ARG A 91 -4.08 4.95 -7.17
N GLY A 92 -4.67 3.76 -7.09
CA GLY A 92 -5.33 3.12 -8.23
C GLY A 92 -5.91 1.76 -7.93
N LEU A 93 -5.95 0.91 -8.94
CA LEU A 93 -6.43 -0.47 -8.88
C LEU A 93 -5.36 -1.41 -9.46
N SER A 94 -5.14 -2.55 -8.80
CA SER A 94 -4.42 -3.68 -9.37
C SER A 94 -5.18 -4.98 -9.17
N ALA A 95 -4.92 -5.91 -10.08
CA ALA A 95 -5.34 -7.30 -9.98
C ALA A 95 -4.15 -8.19 -10.31
N SER A 96 -3.95 -9.24 -9.52
CA SER A 96 -2.87 -10.20 -9.69
C SER A 96 -3.39 -11.63 -9.67
N TYR A 97 -2.73 -12.49 -10.44
CA TYR A 97 -3.03 -13.91 -10.55
C TYR A 97 -1.75 -14.73 -10.46
N ALA A 98 -1.67 -15.61 -9.46
CA ALA A 98 -0.59 -16.55 -9.28
C ALA A 98 -0.83 -17.80 -10.13
N LEU A 99 0.08 -18.07 -11.07
CA LEU A 99 -0.01 -19.26 -11.92
C LEU A 99 0.27 -20.52 -11.09
N PRO A 100 -0.58 -21.55 -11.16
CA PRO A 100 -0.30 -22.83 -10.50
C PRO A 100 0.95 -23.50 -11.08
N GLY A 101 1.78 -24.10 -10.23
CA GLY A 101 2.90 -24.97 -10.64
C GLY A 101 4.23 -24.26 -10.96
N ASN A 102 4.19 -22.99 -11.32
CA ASN A 102 5.37 -22.17 -11.58
C ASN A 102 5.23 -20.93 -10.69
N ASN A 103 6.24 -20.58 -9.88
CA ASN A 103 6.20 -19.43 -8.97
C ASN A 103 6.17 -18.09 -9.74
N THR A 104 5.09 -17.85 -10.48
CA THR A 104 4.90 -16.75 -11.42
C THR A 104 3.62 -16.00 -11.08
N LEU A 105 3.73 -14.68 -11.04
CA LEU A 105 2.66 -13.74 -10.76
C LEU A 105 2.41 -12.86 -11.98
N LEU A 106 1.18 -12.85 -12.46
CA LEU A 106 0.72 -11.91 -13.49
C LEU A 106 -0.01 -10.77 -12.78
N THR A 107 0.37 -9.53 -13.04
CA THR A 107 -0.27 -8.35 -12.43
C THR A 107 -0.66 -7.35 -13.50
N GLY A 108 -1.94 -6.95 -13.50
CA GLY A 108 -2.43 -5.81 -14.27
C GLY A 108 -2.77 -4.64 -13.36
N PHE A 109 -2.53 -3.41 -13.81
CA PHE A 109 -2.79 -2.22 -13.01
C PHE A 109 -3.23 -1.01 -13.81
N ALA A 110 -3.96 -0.13 -13.13
CA ALA A 110 -4.28 1.22 -13.58
C ALA A 110 -4.20 2.16 -12.37
N MET A 111 -3.33 3.17 -12.45
CA MET A 111 -3.04 4.09 -11.36
C MET A 111 -2.94 5.51 -11.89
N ARG A 112 -3.06 6.49 -11.00
CA ARG A 112 -2.78 7.88 -11.35
C ARG A 112 -1.28 8.15 -11.43
N GLY A 113 -0.85 9.05 -12.33
CA GLY A 113 0.55 9.49 -12.43
C GLY A 113 0.94 10.55 -11.41
N SER A 114 0.03 11.47 -11.08
CA SER A 114 0.24 12.53 -10.08
C SER A 114 -0.23 12.17 -8.66
N GLN A 115 0.38 12.84 -7.67
CA GLN A 115 0.00 12.71 -6.27
C GLN A 115 -1.36 13.38 -6.00
N VAL A 116 -2.20 12.69 -5.23
CA VAL A 116 -3.50 13.22 -4.78
C VAL A 116 -3.51 13.14 -3.26
N SER A 117 -3.73 14.27 -2.60
CA SER A 117 -3.96 14.31 -1.16
C SER A 117 -5.45 14.47 -0.88
N GLY A 118 -5.94 13.83 0.18
CA GLY A 118 -7.32 13.98 0.62
C GLY A 118 -8.36 13.26 -0.25
N PHE A 119 -9.62 13.71 -0.11
CA PHE A 119 -10.78 13.19 -0.83
C PHE A 119 -10.88 13.68 -2.28
N GLU A 120 -9.99 14.58 -2.70
CA GLU A 120 -10.03 15.14 -4.05
C GLU A 120 -9.88 14.03 -5.09
N ARG A 121 -10.73 14.05 -6.12
CA ARG A 121 -10.67 13.12 -7.27
C ARG A 121 -10.77 11.61 -6.94
N GLY A 122 -11.25 11.24 -5.75
CA GLY A 122 -11.71 9.89 -5.39
C GLY A 122 -10.67 8.78 -5.52
N LEU A 123 -11.05 7.68 -6.19
CA LEU A 123 -10.27 6.43 -6.32
C LEU A 123 -9.04 6.53 -7.26
N GLY A 124 -8.80 7.69 -7.89
CA GLY A 124 -7.69 7.86 -8.84
C GLY A 124 -7.93 7.33 -10.26
N LEU A 125 -9.13 6.78 -10.56
CA LEU A 125 -9.46 6.17 -11.86
C LEU A 125 -10.22 7.07 -12.84
N GLY A 126 -10.73 8.22 -12.37
CA GLY A 126 -11.67 9.06 -13.13
C GLY A 126 -11.05 10.07 -14.09
N ASP A 127 -9.74 10.28 -14.04
CA ASP A 127 -9.03 11.22 -14.91
C ASP A 127 -8.17 10.43 -15.90
N SER A 128 -8.60 10.38 -17.17
CA SER A 128 -7.92 9.60 -18.20
C SER A 128 -6.62 10.23 -18.70
N THR A 129 -6.42 11.52 -18.45
CA THR A 129 -5.22 12.25 -18.92
C THR A 129 -4.01 12.05 -18.02
N ASP A 130 -4.24 11.62 -16.78
CA ASP A 130 -3.22 11.38 -15.77
C ASP A 130 -3.32 9.94 -15.25
N ARG A 131 -3.38 8.97 -16.17
CA ARG A 131 -3.50 7.55 -15.84
C ARG A 131 -2.38 6.73 -16.47
N ILE A 132 -1.68 5.99 -15.63
CA ILE A 132 -0.69 4.98 -16.01
C ILE A 132 -1.36 3.62 -15.90
N GLN A 133 -1.34 2.85 -16.98
CA GLN A 133 -1.87 1.49 -17.02
C GLN A 133 -0.83 0.54 -17.61
N GLY A 134 -0.78 -0.68 -17.11
CA GLY A 134 0.24 -1.63 -17.53
C GLY A 134 0.03 -3.03 -16.99
N GLY A 135 0.92 -3.92 -17.41
CA GLY A 135 1.01 -5.29 -16.95
C GLY A 135 2.43 -5.64 -16.56
N MET A 136 2.58 -6.49 -15.56
CA MET A 136 3.85 -7.03 -15.09
C MET A 136 3.75 -8.55 -14.97
N VAL A 137 4.85 -9.21 -15.28
CA VAL A 137 5.05 -10.63 -15.02
C VAL A 137 6.25 -10.77 -14.10
N THR A 138 6.03 -11.31 -12.91
CA THR A 138 7.09 -11.57 -11.93
C THR A 138 7.27 -13.07 -11.81
N THR A 139 8.49 -13.56 -12.00
CA THR A 139 8.84 -14.98 -11.83
C THR A 139 9.87 -15.10 -10.72
N TYR A 140 9.65 -16.03 -9.80
CA TYR A 140 10.56 -16.33 -8.71
C TYR A 140 11.31 -17.63 -9.03
N PRO A 141 12.63 -17.59 -9.26
CA PRO A 141 13.40 -18.80 -9.48
C PRO A 141 13.40 -19.68 -8.22
N VAL A 142 13.28 -21.00 -8.41
CA VAL A 142 13.46 -21.97 -7.32
C VAL A 142 14.95 -22.04 -6.97
N GLN A 143 15.31 -21.83 -5.70
CA GLN A 143 16.64 -22.19 -5.20
C GLN A 143 16.76 -23.70 -5.31
N THR A 144 17.69 -24.18 -6.13
CA THR A 144 18.09 -25.57 -6.12
C THR A 144 18.81 -25.80 -4.79
N GLU A 145 18.19 -26.57 -3.88
CA GLU A 145 18.92 -27.16 -2.76
C GLU A 145 20.09 -27.94 -3.37
N GLY A 146 21.31 -27.48 -3.12
CA GLY A 146 22.50 -28.24 -3.45
C GLY A 146 22.42 -29.55 -2.70
N LYS A 147 22.16 -30.64 -3.43
CA LYS A 147 22.41 -31.99 -2.93
C LYS A 147 23.87 -32.03 -2.49
N THR A 148 24.11 -32.01 -1.18
CA THR A 148 25.37 -32.52 -0.63
C THR A 148 25.44 -33.98 -1.05
N GLU A 149 26.33 -34.23 -2.00
CA GLU A 149 26.74 -35.55 -2.45
C GLU A 149 27.29 -36.30 -1.23
N ASN A 150 26.63 -37.40 -0.87
CA ASN A 150 27.17 -38.34 0.11
C ASN A 150 28.40 -38.99 -0.53
N GLU A 151 29.60 -38.62 -0.09
CA GLU A 151 30.79 -39.42 -0.31
C GLU A 151 30.67 -40.70 0.52
N ASP A 152 30.18 -41.76 -0.12
CA ASP A 152 30.37 -43.14 0.30
C ASP A 152 31.86 -43.50 0.21
N THR A 153 32.63 -43.26 1.27
CA THR A 153 33.95 -43.90 1.41
C THR A 153 33.79 -45.32 1.98
N HIS A 154 33.53 -46.27 1.08
CA HIS A 154 33.88 -47.67 1.30
C HIS A 154 35.40 -47.81 1.20
N HIS A 155 36.10 -47.89 2.33
CA HIS A 155 37.44 -48.47 2.36
C HIS A 155 37.38 -49.81 3.10
N SER A 156 37.28 -50.87 2.31
CA SER A 156 37.74 -52.20 2.64
C SER A 156 39.26 -52.12 2.81
N ASN A 157 39.76 -52.40 4.01
CA ASN A 157 41.16 -52.82 4.18
C ASN A 157 41.16 -54.28 4.59
N HIS A 158 41.56 -55.08 3.61
CA HIS A 158 42.21 -56.37 3.78
C HIS A 158 43.58 -56.20 4.46
N GLU A 159 44.02 -57.28 5.09
CA GLU A 159 45.31 -57.55 5.76
C GLU A 159 45.43 -57.22 7.24
#